data_AF-A0A177IM53-F1
#
_entry.id   AF-A0A177IM53-F1
#
_cell.length_a   1.000
_cell.length_b   1.000
_cell.length_c   1.000
_cell.angle_alpha   90.00
_cell.angle_beta   90.00
_cell.angle_gamma   90.00
#
_symmetry.space_group_name_H-M   'P 1'
#
loop_
_entity.id
_entity.type
_entity.pdbx_description
1 polymer ?
#
loop_
_entity_poly.entity_id
_entity_poly.type
_entity_poly.pdbx_seq_one_letter_code
_entity_poly.pdbx_strand_id
1 'polypeptide(L)'
;MDVFDTLVAQFGAAAKDSLNGPGEPEAALATPVDNLLREYGENVLSRKVVLHAEVREDSGNVRPDFGVRVDKLMSGHVELKSPGLL
;
A
#
# COMPACT_ATOMS: atom_id res chain seq x y z
N MET A 1 -3.06 18.52 -14.25
CA MET A 1 -2.54 17.47 -13.36
C MET A 1 -2.86 16.17 -14.04
N ASP A 2 -1.86 15.35 -14.36
CA ASP A 2 -2.15 14.08 -15.00
C ASP A 2 -2.77 13.09 -13.99
N VAL A 3 -3.17 11.91 -14.46
CA VAL A 3 -3.80 10.90 -13.61
C VAL A 3 -2.86 10.48 -12.47
N PHE A 4 -1.56 10.32 -12.77
CA PHE A 4 -0.58 9.91 -11.78
C PHE A 4 -0.41 10.96 -10.68
N ASP A 5 -0.25 12.22 -11.06
CA ASP A 5 -0.18 13.34 -10.13
C ASP A 5 -1.40 13.36 -9.19
N THR A 6 -2.60 13.14 -9.74
CA THR A 6 -3.85 13.11 -8.98
C THR A 6 -3.85 11.98 -7.94
N LEU A 7 -3.40 10.80 -8.31
CA LEU A 7 -3.26 9.65 -7.39
C LEU A 7 -2.25 9.93 -6.28
N VAL A 8 -1.12 10.58 -6.60
CA VAL A 8 -0.12 10.96 -5.60
C VAL A 8 -0.69 11.98 -4.61
N ALA A 9 -1.46 12.97 -5.07
CA ALA A 9 -2.11 13.94 -4.20
C ALA A 9 -3.17 13.30 -3.29
N GLN A 10 -3.97 12.37 -3.82
CA GLN A 10 -4.96 11.61 -3.04
C GLN A 10 -4.28 10.72 -1.99
N PHE A 11 -3.19 10.04 -2.35
CA PHE A 11 -2.36 9.28 -1.42
C PHE A 11 -1.85 10.19 -0.29
N GLY A 12 -1.29 11.36 -0.62
CA GLY A 12 -0.77 12.30 0.39
C GLY A 12 -1.84 12.78 1.36
N ALA A 13 -3.04 13.09 0.86
CA ALA A 13 -4.17 13.47 1.70
C ALA A 13 -4.62 12.32 2.62
N ALA A 14 -4.82 11.12 2.07
CA ALA A 14 -5.24 9.96 2.84
C ALA A 14 -4.19 9.54 3.89
N ALA A 15 -2.90 9.54 3.52
CA ALA A 15 -1.81 9.23 4.43
C ALA A 15 -1.73 10.24 5.58
N LYS A 16 -1.87 11.54 5.29
CA LYS A 16 -1.91 12.58 6.31
C LYS A 16 -3.07 12.36 7.28
N ASP A 17 -4.27 12.09 6.77
CA ASP A 17 -5.44 11.87 7.61
C ASP A 17 -5.29 10.61 8.47
N SER A 18 -4.81 9.50 7.90
CA SER A 18 -4.56 8.25 8.62
C SER A 18 -3.48 8.39 9.70
N LEU A 19 -2.38 9.10 9.42
CA LEU A 19 -1.28 9.31 10.37
C LEU A 19 -1.62 10.27 11.52
N ASN A 20 -2.64 11.11 11.37
CA ASN A 20 -3.16 11.94 12.46
C ASN A 20 -4.18 11.19 13.34
N GLY A 21 -4.57 9.98 12.95
CA GLY A 21 -5.45 9.12 13.72
C GLY A 21 -4.73 8.34 14.82
N PRO A 22 -5.48 7.66 15.71
CA PRO A 22 -4.89 6.75 16.68
C PRO A 22 -4.35 5.47 16.00
N GLY A 23 -3.31 4.88 16.57
CA GLY A 23 -2.75 3.60 16.13
C GLY A 23 -1.26 3.66 15.79
N GLU A 24 -0.71 2.51 15.38
CA GLU A 24 0.69 2.43 14.94
C GLU A 24 0.87 3.12 13.58
N PRO A 25 1.81 4.06 13.43
CA PRO A 25 2.01 4.82 12.19
C PRO A 25 2.24 3.93 10.95
N GLU A 26 2.95 2.82 11.12
CA GLU A 26 3.17 1.84 10.04
C GLU A 26 1.86 1.21 9.56
N ALA A 27 1.03 0.76 10.50
CA ALA A 27 -0.27 0.16 10.19
C ALA A 27 -1.25 1.18 9.58
N ALA A 28 -1.15 2.46 9.98
CA ALA A 28 -1.97 3.54 9.43
C ALA A 28 -1.74 3.77 7.92
N LEU A 29 -0.57 3.39 7.39
CA LEU A 29 -0.25 3.53 5.97
C LEU A 29 -0.80 2.41 5.08
N ALA A 30 -1.33 1.32 5.66
CA ALA A 30 -1.82 0.16 4.91
C ALA A 30 -2.88 0.52 3.86
N THR A 31 -3.93 1.24 4.27
CA THR A 31 -5.02 1.62 3.37
C THR A 31 -4.59 2.63 2.30
N PRO A 32 -3.89 3.74 2.63
CA PRO A 32 -3.36 4.66 1.61
C PRO A 32 -2.50 3.97 0.55
N VAL A 33 -1.63 3.04 0.95
CA VAL A 33 -0.75 2.32 0.01
C VAL A 33 -1.51 1.31 -0.85
N ASP A 34 -2.47 0.56 -0.29
CA ASP A 34 -3.33 -0.34 -1.09
C ASP A 34 -4.09 0.43 -2.17
N ASN A 35 -4.72 1.55 -1.80
CA ASN A 35 -5.47 2.38 -2.73
C ASN A 35 -4.57 2.91 -3.86
N LEU A 36 -3.41 3.48 -3.52
CA LEU A 36 -2.49 4.02 -4.52
C LEU A 36 -2.08 2.96 -5.55
N LEU A 37 -1.68 1.77 -5.10
CA LEU A 37 -1.16 0.73 -6.00
C LEU A 37 -2.24 0.10 -6.87
N ARG A 38 -3.46 -0.05 -6.35
CA ARG A 38 -4.61 -0.52 -7.14
C ARG A 38 -4.99 0.48 -8.22
N GLU A 39 -5.19 1.73 -7.82
CA GLU A 39 -5.61 2.80 -8.72
C GLU A 39 -4.52 3.11 -9.77
N TYR A 40 -3.23 3.04 -9.39
CA TYR A 40 -2.14 3.17 -10.35
C TYR A 40 -2.13 2.04 -11.39
N GLY A 41 -2.30 0.79 -10.92
CA GLY A 41 -2.43 -0.37 -11.79
C GLY A 41 -3.54 -0.20 -12.81
N GLU A 42 -4.74 0.15 -12.33
CA GLU A 42 -5.94 0.24 -13.15
C GLU A 42 -5.89 1.44 -14.11
N ASN A 43 -5.61 2.65 -13.59
CA ASN A 43 -5.78 3.88 -14.35
C ASN A 43 -4.53 4.31 -15.13
N VAL A 44 -3.33 3.82 -14.78
CA VAL A 44 -2.08 4.23 -15.44
C VAL A 44 -1.46 3.09 -16.23
N LEU A 45 -1.43 1.87 -15.68
CA LEU A 45 -0.81 0.72 -16.35
C LEU A 45 -1.80 -0.13 -17.15
N SER A 46 -3.12 0.07 -16.98
CA SER A 46 -4.16 -0.81 -17.52
C SER A 46 -3.97 -2.27 -17.10
N ARG A 47 -3.62 -2.49 -15.82
CA ARG A 47 -3.34 -3.81 -15.21
C ARG A 47 -4.13 -3.97 -13.93
N LYS A 48 -4.59 -5.18 -13.64
CA LYS A 48 -5.24 -5.46 -12.36
C LYS A 48 -4.18 -5.73 -11.30
N VAL A 49 -4.03 -4.81 -10.36
CA VAL A 49 -3.17 -4.97 -9.17
C VAL A 49 -4.04 -5.35 -7.98
N VAL A 50 -3.63 -6.36 -7.21
CA VAL A 50 -4.29 -6.76 -5.97
C VAL A 50 -3.23 -6.96 -4.89
N LEU A 51 -3.37 -6.23 -3.79
CA LEU A 51 -2.60 -6.46 -2.58
C LEU A 51 -3.35 -7.42 -1.65
N HIS A 52 -2.60 -8.35 -1.07
CA HIS A 52 -3.07 -9.34 -0.12
C HIS A 52 -2.40 -9.06 1.22
N ALA A 53 -3.16 -8.54 2.18
CA ALA A 53 -2.65 -8.30 3.53
C ALA A 53 -2.32 -9.65 4.18
N GLU A 54 -1.11 -9.79 4.70
CA GLU A 54 -0.70 -11.02 5.35
C GLU A 54 -0.97 -10.92 6.87
N VAL A 55 -2.01 -11.61 7.38
CA VAL A 55 -2.43 -11.60 8.82
C VAL A 55 -1.47 -12.41 9.69
N ARG A 56 -0.73 -11.79 10.63
CA ARG A 56 0.36 -12.42 11.40
C ARG A 56 -0.02 -13.81 11.92
N GLU A 57 0.74 -14.83 11.54
CA GLU A 57 0.79 -16.10 12.27
C GLU A 57 2.14 -16.20 12.99
N ASP A 58 2.11 -16.67 14.24
CA ASP A 58 3.21 -16.65 15.21
C ASP A 58 4.42 -17.55 14.85
N SER A 59 4.57 -18.00 13.59
CA SER A 59 5.59 -18.99 13.20
C SER A 59 6.27 -18.74 11.84
N GLY A 60 7.07 -17.66 11.76
CA GLY A 60 8.42 -17.71 11.16
C GLY A 60 8.66 -17.29 9.70
N ASN A 61 9.83 -16.64 9.51
CA ASN A 61 10.66 -16.43 8.29
C ASN A 61 10.47 -15.21 7.34
N VAL A 62 10.00 -14.07 7.84
CA VAL A 62 9.75 -12.81 7.09
C VAL A 62 8.41 -12.86 6.38
N ARG A 63 7.55 -11.94 6.77
CA ARG A 63 6.19 -11.86 6.29
C ARG A 63 5.90 -10.41 5.91
N PRO A 64 5.86 -10.09 4.61
CA PRO A 64 5.67 -8.72 4.19
C PRO A 64 4.27 -8.24 4.57
N ASP A 65 4.09 -6.94 4.74
CA ASP A 65 2.76 -6.37 4.99
C ASP A 65 1.76 -6.73 3.88
N PHE A 66 2.23 -6.80 2.63
CA PHE A 66 1.44 -7.26 1.50
C PHE A 66 2.18 -8.17 0.52
N GLY A 67 1.50 -9.24 0.08
CA GLY A 67 1.80 -9.89 -1.20
C GLY A 67 1.10 -9.16 -2.36
N VAL A 68 1.81 -8.97 -3.48
CA VAL A 68 1.29 -8.22 -4.64
C VAL A 68 1.08 -9.13 -5.83
N ARG A 69 -0.13 -9.08 -6.40
CA ARG A 69 -0.50 -9.83 -7.60
C ARG A 69 -0.87 -8.89 -8.72
N VAL A 70 -0.24 -9.05 -9.89
CA VAL A 70 -0.56 -8.31 -11.12
C VAL A 70 -1.13 -9.29 -12.13
N ASP A 71 -2.34 -9.02 -12.63
CA ASP A 71 -3.03 -9.88 -13.61
C ASP A 71 -3.05 -11.37 -13.21
N LYS A 72 -3.30 -11.61 -11.92
CA LYS A 72 -3.33 -12.92 -11.27
C LYS A 72 -1.97 -13.61 -11.07
N LEU A 73 -0.86 -13.04 -11.53
CA LEU A 73 0.48 -13.53 -11.26
C LEU A 73 1.04 -12.91 -9.98
N MET A 74 1.61 -13.74 -9.08
CA MET A 74 2.35 -13.23 -7.92
C MET A 74 3.62 -12.52 -8.42
N SER A 75 3.73 -11.22 -8.12
CA SER A 75 4.75 -10.35 -8.72
C SER A 75 5.74 -9.76 -7.71
N GLY A 76 5.44 -9.85 -6.41
CA GLY A 76 6.32 -9.33 -5.37
C GLY A 76 5.60 -9.06 -4.06
N HIS A 77 6.18 -8.20 -3.24
CA HIS A 77 5.64 -7.82 -1.94
C HIS A 77 5.92 -6.34 -1.63
N VAL A 78 5.14 -5.78 -0.69
CA VAL A 78 5.33 -4.43 -0.14
C VAL A 78 5.53 -4.55 1.37
N GLU A 79 6.55 -3.86 1.86
CA GLU A 79 6.84 -3.69 3.28
C GLU A 79 6.66 -2.22 3.63
N LEU A 80 5.82 -1.94 4.62
CA LEU A 80 5.59 -0.61 5.15
C LEU A 80 6.61 -0.31 6.24
N LYS A 81 6.91 0.97 6.41
CA LYS A 81 7.73 1.46 7.50
C LYS A 81 7.11 2.71 8.08
N SER A 82 7.21 2.84 9.41
CA SER A 82 6.85 4.07 10.10
C SER A 82 7.60 5.27 9.52
N PRO A 83 6.89 6.34 9.11
CA PRO A 83 7.52 7.53 8.55
C PRO A 83 8.28 8.32 9.63
N GLY A 84 9.43 8.91 9.28
CA GLY A 84 10.19 9.80 10.17
C GLY A 84 11.18 9.10 11.12
N LEU A 85 11.29 7.77 11.06
CA LEU A 85 12.39 7.03 11.69
C LEU A 85 13.52 6.85 10.65
N LEU A 86 14.62 7.59 10.83
CA LEU A 86 15.91 7.36 10.17
C LEU A 86 16.91 6.86 11.21
#